data_AF-G8SGM1-F1
#
_entry.id   AF-G8SGM1-F1
#
_cell.length_a   1.000
_cell.length_b   1.000
_cell.length_c   1.000
_cell.angle_alpha   90.00
_cell.angle_beta   90.00
_cell.angle_gamma   90.00
#
_symmetry.space_group_name_H-M   'P 1'
#
loop_
_entity.id
_entity.type
_entity.pdbx_description
1 polymer ?
#
loop_
_entity_poly.entity_id
_entity_poly.type
_entity_poly.pdbx_seq_one_letter_code
_entity_poly.pdbx_strand_id
1 'polypeptide(L)'
;MSQVAPRRVPARADAWRPQDEVLNGLIHKCIEQAYRRNAETGSMAAFFGGVIVLIILGVIMSTGTGNPLLAIVVVVLLAGSGLMYAGMNAPAPKVDPIRILDVLGGPGNLPAGYLVYPAAWRAGMPEFLNKVSDRQVAVAARLCREHPGSVADLIRLVATAEQHAHEHAYGRSVTEGDIYRYAHRATVEWARLAPAPMMAAH
;
A
#
# COMPACT_ATOMS: atom_id res chain seq x y z
N MET A 1 8.36 -22.27 3.95
CA MET A 1 7.91 -20.86 4.00
C MET A 1 6.40 -20.86 3.84
N SER A 2 5.65 -20.69 4.92
CA SER A 2 4.19 -20.67 4.87
C SER A 2 3.75 -19.43 4.10
N GLN A 3 3.18 -19.61 2.90
CA GLN A 3 2.51 -18.53 2.17
C GLN A 3 1.31 -18.08 3.03
N VAL A 4 1.50 -17.01 3.80
CA VAL A 4 0.39 -16.34 4.47
C VAL A 4 -0.52 -15.83 3.37
N ALA A 5 -1.74 -16.37 3.29
CA ALA A 5 -2.72 -15.93 2.32
C ALA A 5 -2.89 -14.40 2.42
N PRO A 6 -3.03 -13.68 1.29
CA PRO A 6 -3.14 -12.23 1.31
C PRO A 6 -4.34 -11.82 2.17
N ARG A 7 -4.07 -11.03 3.21
CA ARG A 7 -5.11 -10.56 4.13
C ARG A 7 -6.12 -9.71 3.34
N ARG A 8 -7.39 -10.12 3.38
CA ARG A 8 -8.47 -9.43 2.68
C ARG A 8 -8.82 -8.12 3.38
N VAL A 9 -9.37 -7.18 2.63
CA VAL A 9 -9.90 -5.92 3.19
C VAL A 9 -10.96 -6.28 4.23
N PRO A 10 -10.84 -5.78 5.48
CA PRO A 10 -11.85 -6.01 6.49
C PRO A 10 -13.16 -5.35 6.04
N ALA A 11 -14.21 -6.15 5.88
CA ALA A 11 -15.53 -5.67 5.54
C ALA A 11 -16.33 -5.43 6.82
N ARG A 12 -16.96 -4.26 6.94
CA ARG A 12 -17.96 -4.01 7.98
C ARG A 12 -19.30 -4.60 7.56
N ALA A 13 -20.10 -5.00 8.54
CA ALA A 13 -21.45 -5.51 8.31
C ALA A 13 -22.39 -4.47 7.67
N ASP A 14 -22.14 -3.18 7.90
CA ASP A 14 -22.90 -2.06 7.34
C ASP A 14 -22.38 -1.57 5.97
N ALA A 15 -21.35 -2.22 5.42
CA ALA A 15 -20.68 -1.85 4.18
C ALA A 15 -20.20 -0.38 4.10
N TRP A 16 -20.10 0.31 5.25
CA TRP A 16 -19.70 1.71 5.30
C TRP A 16 -18.25 1.91 4.84
N ARG A 17 -18.00 3.04 4.18
CA ARG A 17 -16.69 3.47 3.69
C ARG A 17 -16.52 4.99 3.87
N PRO A 18 -15.27 5.48 4.05
CA PRO A 18 -15.00 6.91 4.05
C PRO A 18 -15.33 7.53 2.69
N GLN A 19 -15.91 8.74 2.70
CA GLN A 19 -16.38 9.46 1.51
C GLN A 19 -15.64 10.79 1.24
N ASP A 20 -14.46 10.99 1.83
CA ASP A 20 -13.67 12.21 1.58
C ASP A 20 -13.03 12.16 0.18
N GLU A 21 -13.60 12.92 -0.77
CA GLU A 21 -13.15 12.98 -2.16
C GLU A 21 -11.71 13.46 -2.31
N VAL A 22 -11.28 14.42 -1.46
CA VAL A 22 -9.94 15.01 -1.54
C VAL A 22 -8.91 13.96 -1.15
N LEU A 23 -9.08 13.34 0.01
CA LEU A 23 -8.15 12.32 0.50
C LEU A 23 -8.19 11.06 -0.37
N ASN A 24 -9.37 10.67 -0.87
CA ASN A 24 -9.51 9.58 -1.84
C ASN A 24 -8.73 9.88 -3.13
N GLY A 25 -8.82 11.11 -3.64
CA GLY A 25 -8.07 11.56 -4.81
C GLY A 25 -6.56 11.55 -4.58
N LEU A 26 -6.10 12.00 -3.41
CA LEU A 26 -4.70 11.97 -3.03
C LEU A 26 -4.15 10.53 -2.95
N ILE A 27 -4.89 9.61 -2.33
CA ILE A 27 -4.50 8.20 -2.26
C ILE A 27 -4.36 7.60 -3.66
N HIS A 28 -5.33 7.83 -4.55
CA HIS A 28 -5.25 7.36 -5.93
C HIS A 28 -4.05 7.94 -6.67
N LYS A 29 -3.79 9.24 -6.50
CA LYS A 29 -2.64 9.91 -7.11
C LYS A 29 -1.31 9.38 -6.59
N CYS A 30 -1.20 9.10 -5.30
CA CYS A 30 -0.01 8.47 -4.71
C CYS A 30 0.23 7.07 -5.28
N ILE A 31 -0.82 6.26 -5.40
CA ILE A 31 -0.75 4.94 -6.05
C ILE A 31 -0.28 5.08 -7.49
N GLU A 32 -0.91 5.95 -8.28
CA GLU A 32 -0.56 6.17 -9.68
C GLU A 32 0.89 6.65 -9.83
N GLN A 33 1.32 7.61 -9.02
CA GLN A 33 2.70 8.11 -9.02
C GLN A 33 3.72 7.04 -8.64
N ALA A 34 3.40 6.16 -7.69
CA ALA A 34 4.28 5.07 -7.29
C ALA A 34 4.47 4.04 -8.41
N TYR A 35 3.39 3.72 -9.14
CA TYR A 35 3.47 2.88 -10.33
C TYR A 35 4.25 3.56 -11.46
N ARG A 36 4.00 4.85 -11.70
CA ARG A 36 4.69 5.62 -12.74
C ARG A 36 6.20 5.74 -12.49
N ARG A 37 6.62 6.06 -11.26
CA ARG A 37 8.05 6.15 -10.88
C ARG A 37 8.79 4.84 -11.08
N ASN A 38 8.18 3.70 -10.73
CA ASN A 38 8.81 2.41 -10.93
C ASN A 38 8.87 1.98 -12.40
N ALA A 39 7.87 2.35 -13.20
CA ALA A 39 7.91 2.16 -14.65
C ALA A 39 9.05 2.97 -15.29
N GLU A 40 9.21 4.23 -14.90
CA GLU A 40 10.30 5.10 -15.38
C GLU A 40 11.69 4.58 -14.96
N THR A 41 11.83 4.11 -13.72
CA THR A 41 13.10 3.59 -13.18
C THR A 41 13.49 2.25 -13.83
N GLY A 42 12.54 1.34 -14.02
CA GLY A 42 12.75 0.08 -14.73
C GLY A 42 13.11 0.28 -16.20
N SER A 43 12.50 1.27 -16.84
CA SER A 43 12.79 1.66 -18.23
C SER A 43 14.21 2.21 -18.39
N MET A 44 14.67 3.07 -17.47
CA MET A 44 16.03 3.65 -17.50
C MET A 44 17.12 2.58 -17.47
N ALA A 45 17.06 1.63 -16.52
CA ALA A 45 18.09 0.60 -16.40
C ALA A 45 18.15 -0.33 -17.63
N ALA A 46 16.98 -0.72 -18.15
CA ALA A 46 16.88 -1.53 -19.36
C ALA A 46 17.37 -0.76 -20.61
N PHE A 47 17.09 0.54 -20.69
CA PHE A 47 17.54 1.40 -21.77
C PHE A 47 19.07 1.52 -21.80
N PHE A 48 19.71 1.85 -20.67
CA PHE A 48 21.17 1.96 -20.62
C PHE A 48 21.88 0.62 -20.88
N GLY A 49 21.38 -0.48 -20.31
CA GLY A 49 21.92 -1.82 -20.57
C GLY A 49 21.80 -2.23 -22.03
N GLY A 50 20.64 -2.00 -22.65
CA GLY A 50 20.39 -2.31 -24.05
C GLY A 50 21.25 -1.48 -25.01
N VAL A 51 21.38 -0.17 -24.76
CA VAL A 51 22.20 0.72 -25.59
C VAL A 51 23.67 0.32 -25.56
N ILE A 52 24.23 -0.02 -24.40
CA ILE A 52 25.64 -0.44 -24.29
C ILE A 52 25.90 -1.73 -25.08
N VAL A 53 25.01 -2.73 -24.97
CA VAL A 53 25.14 -3.99 -25.71
C VAL A 53 25.07 -3.76 -27.22
N LEU A 54 24.15 -2.91 -27.69
CA LEU A 54 24.01 -2.57 -29.10
C LEU A 54 25.24 -1.83 -29.66
N ILE A 55 25.84 -0.92 -28.88
CA ILE A 55 27.08 -0.24 -29.26
C ILE A 55 28.23 -1.25 -29.41
N ILE A 56 28.42 -2.14 -28.42
CA ILE A 56 29.47 -3.16 -28.47
C ILE A 56 29.27 -4.07 -29.69
N LEU A 57 28.04 -4.52 -29.93
CA LEU A 57 27.71 -5.37 -31.07
C LEU A 57 27.95 -4.66 -32.41
N GLY A 58 27.58 -3.38 -32.50
CA GLY A 58 27.81 -2.54 -33.68
C GLY A 58 29.30 -2.38 -33.99
N VAL A 59 30.12 -2.16 -32.96
CA VAL A 59 31.58 -2.05 -33.11
C VAL A 59 32.18 -3.38 -33.60
N ILE A 60 31.82 -4.51 -32.99
CA ILE A 60 32.30 -5.84 -33.37
C ILE A 60 31.92 -6.17 -34.82
N MET A 61 30.67 -5.90 -35.22
CA MET A 61 30.26 -6.15 -36.60
C MET A 61 30.92 -5.20 -37.60
N SER A 62 31.13 -3.93 -37.24
CA SER A 62 31.80 -2.96 -38.12
C SER A 62 33.25 -3.36 -38.38
N THR A 63 33.99 -3.82 -37.37
CA THR A 63 35.38 -4.27 -37.54
C THR A 63 35.46 -5.65 -38.19
N GLY A 64 34.53 -6.56 -37.90
CA GLY A 64 34.53 -7.92 -38.45
C GLY A 64 34.07 -8.02 -39.91
N THR A 65 33.10 -7.23 -40.33
CA THR A 65 32.52 -7.31 -41.69
C THR A 65 33.12 -6.30 -42.67
N GLY A 66 33.83 -5.28 -42.17
CA GLY A 66 34.35 -4.18 -42.99
C GLY A 66 33.27 -3.29 -43.63
N ASN A 67 31.98 -3.54 -43.33
CA ASN A 67 30.85 -2.80 -43.89
C ASN A 67 30.06 -2.09 -42.77
N PRO A 68 30.31 -0.79 -42.54
CA PRO A 68 29.67 -0.04 -41.46
C PRO A 68 28.15 0.13 -41.67
N LEU A 69 27.70 0.14 -42.93
CA LEU A 69 26.29 0.31 -43.28
C LEU A 69 25.45 -0.91 -42.85
N LEU A 70 26.00 -2.11 -43.03
CA LEU A 70 25.36 -3.36 -42.61
C LEU A 70 25.26 -3.44 -41.07
N ALA A 71 26.31 -3.01 -40.37
CA ALA A 71 26.31 -2.98 -38.91
C ALA A 71 25.20 -2.07 -38.35
N ILE A 72 24.99 -0.89 -38.95
CA ILE A 72 23.93 0.04 -38.55
C ILE A 72 22.54 -0.58 -38.74
N VAL A 73 22.27 -1.18 -39.90
CA VAL A 73 20.96 -1.79 -40.20
C VAL A 73 20.62 -2.89 -39.20
N VAL A 74 21.58 -3.76 -38.89
CA VAL A 74 21.38 -4.86 -37.94
C VAL A 74 21.13 -4.32 -36.52
N VAL A 75 21.89 -3.30 -36.08
CA VAL A 75 21.70 -2.67 -34.77
C VAL A 75 20.31 -2.01 -34.67
N VAL A 76 19.86 -1.30 -35.70
CA VAL A 76 18.52 -0.68 -35.72
C VAL A 76 17.42 -1.73 -35.69
N LEU A 77 17.55 -2.82 -36.46
CA LEU A 77 16.59 -3.92 -36.44
C LEU A 77 16.54 -4.61 -35.07
N LEU A 78 17.69 -4.90 -34.46
CA LEU A 78 17.77 -5.47 -33.11
C LEU A 78 17.17 -4.53 -32.06
N ALA A 79 17.46 -3.23 -32.15
CA ALA A 79 16.89 -2.24 -31.25
C ALA A 79 15.36 -2.21 -31.36
N GLY A 80 14.81 -2.10 -32.57
CA GLY A 80 13.36 -2.08 -32.79
C GLY A 80 12.68 -3.37 -32.31
N SER A 81 13.25 -4.52 -32.67
CA SER A 81 12.73 -5.84 -32.27
C SER A 81 12.76 -6.03 -30.75
N GLY A 82 13.88 -5.65 -30.11
CA GLY A 82 14.05 -5.73 -28.67
C GLY A 82 13.08 -4.82 -27.91
N LEU A 83 12.83 -3.61 -28.41
CA LEU A 83 11.92 -2.65 -27.78
C LEU A 83 10.46 -3.13 -27.89
N MET A 84 10.09 -3.71 -29.04
CA MET A 84 8.77 -4.32 -29.24
C MET A 84 8.57 -5.53 -28.31
N TYR A 85 9.57 -6.42 -28.21
CA TYR A 85 9.54 -7.57 -27.31
C TYR A 85 9.46 -7.16 -25.84
N ALA A 86 10.23 -6.14 -25.45
CA ALA A 86 10.21 -5.61 -24.09
C ALA A 86 8.85 -4.96 -23.76
N GLY A 87 8.23 -4.25 -24.69
CA GLY A 87 6.90 -3.67 -24.50
C GLY A 87 5.81 -4.72 -24.27
N MET A 88 5.91 -5.88 -24.95
CA MET A 88 4.94 -6.97 -24.80
C MET A 88 5.15 -7.83 -23.56
N ASN A 89 6.41 -7.99 -23.12
CA ASN A 89 6.78 -8.94 -22.06
C ASN A 89 7.30 -8.28 -20.78
N ALA A 90 7.27 -6.95 -20.67
CA ALA A 90 7.71 -6.26 -19.47
C ALA A 90 6.88 -6.73 -18.26
N PRO A 91 7.51 -7.33 -17.23
CA PRO A 91 6.80 -7.68 -16.01
C PRO A 91 6.30 -6.41 -15.33
N ALA A 92 5.13 -6.50 -14.68
CA ALA A 92 4.56 -5.38 -13.96
C ALA A 92 5.58 -4.84 -12.93
N PRO A 93 5.78 -3.51 -12.84
CA PRO A 93 6.73 -2.93 -11.91
C PRO A 93 6.36 -3.34 -10.48
N LYS A 94 7.31 -3.96 -9.78
CA LYS A 94 7.18 -4.29 -8.36
C LYS A 94 7.29 -2.99 -7.56
N VAL A 95 6.15 -2.50 -7.07
CA VAL A 95 6.09 -1.34 -6.17
C VAL A 95 6.14 -1.86 -4.74
N ASP A 96 7.04 -1.30 -3.92
CA ASP A 96 7.02 -1.54 -2.47
C ASP A 96 5.74 -0.92 -1.88
N PRO A 97 4.76 -1.72 -1.42
CA PRO A 97 3.44 -1.20 -1.06
C PRO A 97 3.48 -0.20 0.09
N ILE A 98 4.38 -0.43 1.06
CA ILE A 98 4.48 0.38 2.27
C ILE A 98 4.94 1.82 1.99
N ARG A 99 5.70 2.03 0.91
CA ARG A 99 6.24 3.34 0.53
C ARG A 99 5.27 4.19 -0.30
N ILE A 100 4.16 3.60 -0.76
CA ILE A 100 3.19 4.29 -1.62
C ILE A 100 2.58 5.50 -0.89
N LEU A 101 2.36 5.37 0.42
CA LEU A 101 1.71 6.39 1.24
C LEU A 101 2.69 7.23 2.07
N ASP A 102 4.00 7.13 1.87
CA ASP A 102 5.00 7.90 2.64
C ASP A 102 4.75 9.41 2.57
N VAL A 103 4.27 9.90 1.43
CA VAL A 103 3.91 11.31 1.22
C VAL A 103 2.76 11.77 2.14
N LEU A 104 1.90 10.84 2.57
CA LEU A 104 0.80 11.07 3.51
C LEU A 104 1.18 10.72 4.97
N GLY A 105 2.46 10.45 5.24
CA GLY A 105 2.93 9.99 6.55
C GLY A 105 2.78 8.49 6.78
N GLY A 106 2.51 7.72 5.73
CA GLY A 106 2.37 6.27 5.75
C GLY A 106 0.95 5.77 5.99
N PRO A 107 0.71 4.46 5.81
CA PRO A 107 -0.62 3.84 5.94
C PRO A 107 -1.24 4.00 7.34
N GLY A 108 -0.41 4.04 8.38
CA GLY A 108 -0.87 4.20 9.77
C GLY A 108 -1.39 5.60 10.10
N ASN A 109 -0.96 6.63 9.36
CA ASN A 109 -1.35 8.03 9.62
C ASN A 109 -2.67 8.41 8.94
N LEU A 110 -3.23 7.52 8.11
CA LEU A 110 -4.55 7.73 7.53
C LEU A 110 -5.62 7.77 8.63
N PRO A 111 -6.74 8.49 8.43
CA PRO A 111 -7.86 8.46 9.37
C PRO A 111 -8.36 7.02 9.55
N ALA A 112 -8.79 6.67 10.76
CA ALA A 112 -9.17 5.31 11.13
C ALA A 112 -10.13 4.64 10.13
N GLY A 113 -11.09 5.38 9.57
CA GLY A 113 -12.04 4.90 8.57
C GLY A 113 -11.40 4.34 7.29
N TYR A 114 -10.16 4.70 6.97
CA TYR A 114 -9.43 4.19 5.80
C TYR A 114 -8.92 2.77 5.96
N LEU A 115 -9.02 2.18 7.16
CA LEU A 115 -8.74 0.76 7.39
C LEU A 115 -9.61 -0.16 6.50
N VAL A 116 -10.85 0.27 6.21
CA VAL A 116 -11.82 -0.50 5.41
C VAL A 116 -11.85 -0.04 3.94
N TYR A 117 -10.99 0.92 3.56
CA TYR A 117 -10.99 1.49 2.22
C TYR A 117 -10.12 0.68 1.25
N PRO A 118 -10.67 0.13 0.14
CA PRO A 118 -9.95 -0.79 -0.72
C PRO A 118 -8.70 -0.23 -1.41
N ALA A 119 -8.65 1.08 -1.69
CA ALA A 119 -7.47 1.67 -2.32
C ALA A 119 -6.34 1.88 -1.30
N ALA A 120 -6.66 2.35 -0.08
CA ALA A 120 -5.69 2.42 1.01
C ALA A 120 -5.15 1.02 1.38
N TRP A 121 -6.01 0.00 1.31
CA TRP A 121 -5.59 -1.39 1.51
C TRP A 121 -4.56 -1.85 0.48
N ARG A 122 -4.76 -1.52 -0.81
CA ARG A 122 -3.78 -1.82 -1.86
C ARG A 122 -2.50 -1.00 -1.74
N ALA A 123 -2.54 0.13 -1.05
CA ALA A 123 -1.44 1.05 -0.89
C ALA A 123 -0.56 0.78 0.35
N GLY A 124 -0.53 -0.45 0.86
CA GLY A 124 0.42 -0.86 1.91
C GLY A 124 -0.18 -1.12 3.30
N MET A 125 -1.51 -1.15 3.45
CA MET A 125 -2.15 -1.42 4.75
C MET A 125 -1.90 -2.85 5.28
N PRO A 126 -1.96 -3.93 4.47
CA PRO A 126 -1.63 -5.28 4.92
C PRO A 126 -0.22 -5.40 5.49
N GLU A 127 0.74 -4.76 4.82
CA GLU A 127 2.16 -4.75 5.19
C GLU A 127 2.36 -4.02 6.52
N PHE A 128 1.66 -2.88 6.71
CA PHE A 128 1.64 -2.17 7.98
C PHE A 128 1.05 -3.00 9.12
N LEU A 129 -0.03 -3.74 8.85
CA LEU A 129 -0.74 -4.56 9.84
C LEU A 129 -0.15 -5.95 10.03
N ASN A 130 0.99 -6.28 9.43
CA ASN A 130 1.54 -7.65 9.46
C ASN A 130 1.79 -8.16 10.90
N LYS A 131 2.04 -7.27 11.86
CA LYS A 131 2.24 -7.62 13.28
C LYS A 131 0.95 -7.65 14.11
N VAL A 132 -0.18 -7.28 13.52
CA VAL A 132 -1.50 -7.14 14.18
C VAL A 132 -2.30 -8.41 13.92
N SER A 133 -3.01 -8.91 14.93
CA SER A 133 -3.83 -10.12 14.80
C SER A 133 -5.10 -9.85 13.99
N ASP A 134 -5.62 -10.86 13.28
CA ASP A 134 -6.88 -10.72 12.52
C ASP A 134 -8.04 -10.30 13.44
N ARG A 135 -8.01 -10.79 14.69
CA ARG A 135 -8.96 -10.42 15.75
C ARG A 135 -8.94 -8.92 16.04
N GLN A 136 -7.75 -8.34 16.24
CA GLN A 136 -7.58 -6.91 16.48
C GLN A 136 -8.06 -6.09 15.26
N VAL A 137 -7.73 -6.52 14.05
CA VAL A 137 -8.16 -5.85 12.81
C VAL A 137 -9.68 -5.89 12.66
N ALA A 138 -10.34 -7.00 13.02
CA ALA A 138 -11.80 -7.12 12.98
C ALA A 138 -12.49 -6.17 13.97
N VAL A 139 -11.97 -6.05 15.19
CA VAL A 139 -12.48 -5.11 16.20
C VAL A 139 -12.24 -3.66 15.77
N ALA A 140 -11.04 -3.35 15.27
CA ALA A 140 -10.71 -2.02 14.73
C ALA A 140 -11.64 -1.64 13.58
N ALA A 141 -11.90 -2.55 12.64
CA ALA A 141 -12.82 -2.29 11.52
C ALA A 141 -14.25 -1.99 11.99
N ARG A 142 -14.70 -2.52 13.13
CA ARG A 142 -16.02 -2.15 13.68
C ARG A 142 -16.04 -0.71 14.22
N LEU A 143 -14.94 -0.30 14.87
CA LEU A 143 -14.79 0.98 15.55
C LEU A 143 -14.28 2.13 14.66
N CYS A 144 -13.83 1.84 13.44
CA CYS A 144 -13.14 2.81 12.59
C CYS A 144 -13.97 4.05 12.20
N ARG A 145 -15.30 3.96 12.24
CA ARG A 145 -16.22 5.09 11.98
C ARG A 145 -16.35 6.01 13.18
N GLU A 146 -16.28 5.46 14.38
CA GLU A 146 -16.48 6.19 15.64
C GLU A 146 -15.19 6.80 16.17
N HIS A 147 -14.04 6.23 15.77
CA HIS A 147 -12.74 6.69 16.20
C HIS A 147 -12.28 7.90 15.35
N PRO A 148 -12.07 9.08 15.96
CA PRO A 148 -11.66 10.29 15.24
C PRO A 148 -10.15 10.34 14.92
N GLY A 149 -9.36 9.39 15.43
CA GLY A 149 -7.91 9.35 15.27
C GLY A 149 -7.42 8.65 14.00
N SER A 150 -6.12 8.38 13.96
CA SER A 150 -5.48 7.64 12.88
C SER A 150 -5.70 6.13 12.99
N VAL A 151 -5.41 5.38 11.91
CA VAL A 151 -5.40 3.91 11.94
C VAL A 151 -4.41 3.40 12.99
N ALA A 152 -3.22 4.02 13.11
CA ALA A 152 -2.23 3.61 14.10
C ALA A 152 -2.74 3.77 15.54
N ASP A 153 -3.44 4.87 15.82
CA ASP A 153 -4.01 5.13 17.16
C ASP A 153 -5.15 4.16 17.48
N LEU A 154 -6.00 3.87 16.49
CA LEU A 154 -7.06 2.88 16.66
C LEU A 154 -6.48 1.48 16.96
N ILE A 155 -5.45 1.06 16.23
CA ILE A 155 -4.80 -0.24 16.48
C ILE A 155 -4.15 -0.26 17.86
N ARG A 156 -3.49 0.82 18.29
CA ARG A 156 -2.94 0.93 19.65
C ARG A 156 -4.03 0.82 20.70
N LEU A 157 -5.14 1.52 20.51
CA LEU A 157 -6.30 1.47 21.42
C LEU A 157 -6.86 0.05 21.53
N VAL A 158 -7.01 -0.65 20.41
CA VAL A 158 -7.49 -2.05 20.41
C VAL A 158 -6.48 -2.99 21.07
N ALA A 159 -5.18 -2.78 20.86
CA ALA A 159 -4.14 -3.55 21.54
C ALA A 159 -4.14 -3.34 23.05
N THR A 160 -4.28 -2.09 23.51
CA THR A 160 -4.44 -1.75 24.93
C THR A 160 -5.72 -2.35 25.52
N ALA A 161 -6.83 -2.31 24.78
CA ALA A 161 -8.09 -2.92 25.17
C ALA A 161 -7.97 -4.44 25.34
N GLU A 162 -7.26 -5.09 24.43
CA GLU A 162 -7.00 -6.53 24.51
C GLU A 162 -6.12 -6.88 25.71
N GLN A 163 -5.06 -6.12 25.95
CA GLN A 163 -4.22 -6.32 27.14
C GLN A 163 -5.03 -6.16 28.43
N HIS A 164 -5.82 -5.10 28.53
CA HIS A 164 -6.67 -4.85 29.70
C HIS A 164 -7.69 -5.97 29.91
N ALA A 165 -8.30 -6.47 28.82
CA ALA A 165 -9.23 -7.59 28.88
C ALA A 165 -8.55 -8.88 29.38
N HIS A 166 -7.30 -9.14 28.98
CA HIS A 166 -6.55 -10.30 29.48
C HIS A 166 -6.21 -10.18 30.97
N GLU A 167 -5.82 -8.99 31.44
CA GLU A 167 -5.52 -8.73 32.85
C GLU A 167 -6.75 -8.96 33.74
N HIS A 168 -7.96 -8.66 33.24
CA HIS A 168 -9.22 -8.80 33.97
C HIS A 168 -9.99 -10.09 33.65
N ALA A 169 -9.40 -11.00 32.86
CA ALA A 169 -10.10 -12.21 32.40
C ALA A 169 -10.27 -13.28 33.49
N TYR A 170 -9.56 -13.22 34.63
CA TYR A 170 -9.63 -14.16 35.77
C TYR A 170 -9.82 -15.64 35.35
N GLY A 171 -9.03 -16.11 34.36
CA GLY A 171 -9.07 -17.50 33.87
C GLY A 171 -10.09 -17.81 32.78
N ARG A 172 -10.83 -16.81 32.26
CA ARG A 172 -11.69 -16.93 31.07
C ARG A 172 -10.91 -16.59 29.80
N SER A 173 -11.34 -17.14 28.66
CA SER A 173 -10.82 -16.74 27.36
C SER A 173 -11.37 -15.36 26.97
N VAL A 174 -10.48 -14.45 26.55
CA VAL A 174 -10.88 -13.12 26.08
C VAL A 174 -11.55 -13.24 24.71
N THR A 175 -12.79 -12.75 24.63
CA THR A 175 -13.56 -12.75 23.38
C THR A 175 -13.45 -11.41 22.65
N GLU A 176 -13.75 -11.39 21.35
CA GLU A 176 -13.84 -10.15 20.56
C GLU A 176 -14.80 -9.12 21.17
N GLY A 177 -15.90 -9.59 21.77
CA GLY A 177 -16.91 -8.74 22.38
C GLY A 177 -16.41 -8.00 23.63
N ASP A 178 -15.45 -8.57 24.35
CA ASP A 178 -14.87 -7.95 25.55
C ASP A 178 -13.90 -6.84 25.15
N ILE A 179 -13.05 -7.11 24.15
CA ILE A 179 -12.14 -6.12 23.55
C ILE A 179 -12.94 -4.95 22.96
N TYR A 180 -13.99 -5.26 22.17
CA TYR A 180 -14.86 -4.24 21.57
C TYR A 180 -15.53 -3.35 22.62
N ARG A 181 -16.10 -3.93 23.69
CA ARG A 181 -16.79 -3.17 24.73
C ARG A 181 -15.87 -2.18 25.42
N TYR A 182 -14.64 -2.59 25.75
CA TYR A 182 -13.66 -1.71 26.36
C TYR A 182 -13.18 -0.63 25.38
N ALA A 183 -12.80 -1.03 24.16
CA ALA A 183 -12.34 -0.11 23.13
C ALA A 183 -13.39 0.93 22.74
N HIS A 184 -14.66 0.53 22.63
CA HIS A 184 -15.78 1.43 22.38
C HIS A 184 -15.96 2.43 23.53
N ARG A 185 -15.93 1.98 24.80
CA ARG A 185 -16.00 2.88 25.97
C ARG A 185 -14.87 3.91 25.95
N ALA A 186 -13.63 3.45 25.73
CA ALA A 186 -12.47 4.34 25.64
C ALA A 186 -12.61 5.37 24.51
N THR A 187 -13.13 4.95 23.35
CA THR A 187 -13.39 5.85 22.21
C THR A 187 -14.45 6.90 22.55
N VAL A 188 -15.54 6.50 23.22
CA VAL A 188 -16.61 7.42 23.65
C VAL A 188 -16.11 8.40 24.72
N GLU A 189 -15.30 7.94 25.67
CA GLU A 189 -14.67 8.79 26.68
C GLU A 189 -13.71 9.80 26.03
N TRP A 190 -12.91 9.34 25.06
CA TRP A 190 -12.05 10.21 24.28
C TRP A 190 -12.83 11.26 23.50
N ALA A 191 -13.93 10.87 22.85
CA ALA A 191 -14.81 11.80 22.14
C ALA A 191 -15.46 12.86 23.06
N ARG A 192 -15.67 12.53 24.35
CA ARG A 192 -16.17 13.50 25.35
C ARG A 192 -15.10 14.46 25.84
N LEU A 193 -13.85 14.00 25.93
CA LEU A 193 -12.71 14.77 26.41
C LEU A 193 -12.03 15.59 25.30
N ALA A 194 -12.15 15.14 24.05
CA ALA A 194 -11.64 15.87 22.90
C ALA A 194 -12.42 17.18 22.76
N PRO A 195 -11.74 18.34 22.71
CA PRO A 195 -12.41 19.59 22.36
C PRO A 195 -13.04 19.39 20.99
N ALA A 196 -14.36 19.56 20.90
CA ALA A 196 -15.11 19.36 19.67
C ALA A 196 -14.41 20.09 18.52
N PRO A 197 -13.94 19.40 17.46
CA PRO A 197 -13.56 20.10 16.25
C PRO A 197 -14.84 20.74 15.72
N MET A 198 -14.85 22.07 15.66
CA MET A 198 -15.79 22.85 14.87
C MET A 198 -15.65 22.43 13.40
N MET A 199 -16.23 21.30 13.01
CA MET A 199 -16.49 20.94 11.61
C MET A 199 -17.89 20.35 11.50
N ALA A 200 -18.86 21.09 12.04
CA ALA A 200 -20.17 21.20 11.43
C ALA A 200 -20.17 22.51 10.63
N ALA A 201 -19.63 22.48 9.42
CA ALA A 201 -19.75 23.57 8.47
C ALA A 201 -19.92 22.97 7.06
N HIS A 202 -21.20 22.84 6.69
CA HIS A 202 -21.81 22.72 5.36
C HIS A 202 -21.46 21.53 4.45
#